data_AF-A0A0K8TQK0-F1
#
_entry.id   AF-A0A0K8TQK0-F1
#
_cell.length_a   1.000
_cell.length_b   1.000
_cell.length_c   1.000
_cell.angle_alpha   90.00
_cell.angle_beta   90.00
_cell.angle_gamma   90.00
#
_symmetry.space_group_name_H-M   'P 1'
#
loop_
_entity.id
_entity.type
_entity.pdbx_description
1 polymer ?
#
loop_
_entity_poly.entity_id
_entity_poly.type
_entity_poly.pdbx_seq_one_letter_code
_entity_poly.pdbx_strand_id
1 'polypeptide(L)'
;CFVVLSVTMSHGASADCKIPGAPGPVKNGGTFTPIGQCVKYTCEGGGVSAMGCPLMQARPGCKMSRGDLTKRYPNCCPKEVC
;
A
#
# COMPACT_ATOMS: atom_id res chain seq x y z
N CYS A 1 -31.05 -39.21 4.42
CA CYS A 1 -30.67 -37.80 4.21
C CYS A 1 -29.79 -37.30 5.36
N PHE A 2 -28.49 -37.60 5.33
CA PHE A 2 -27.53 -36.95 6.23
C PHE A 2 -27.07 -35.67 5.54
N VAL A 3 -27.66 -34.54 5.91
CA VAL A 3 -27.31 -33.24 5.36
C VAL A 3 -25.98 -32.81 5.99
N VAL A 4 -24.89 -33.03 5.27
CA VAL A 4 -23.57 -32.48 5.56
C VAL A 4 -23.57 -30.97 5.25
N LEU A 5 -24.04 -30.16 6.20
CA LEU A 5 -23.82 -28.71 6.21
C LEU A 5 -22.56 -28.40 7.01
N SER A 6 -21.41 -28.75 6.44
CA SER A 6 -20.11 -28.27 6.90
C SER A 6 -19.99 -26.79 6.53
N VAL A 7 -20.67 -25.90 7.26
CA VAL A 7 -20.35 -24.47 7.18
C VAL A 7 -19.06 -24.28 7.95
N THR A 8 -17.93 -24.35 7.25
CA THR A 8 -16.65 -23.89 7.79
C THR A 8 -16.78 -22.41 8.08
N MET A 9 -17.09 -22.08 9.34
CA MET A 9 -17.02 -20.73 9.88
C MET A 9 -15.54 -20.33 9.98
N SER A 10 -14.97 -19.91 8.85
CA SER A 10 -13.66 -19.28 8.81
C SER A 10 -13.80 -17.80 9.18
N HIS A 11 -14.23 -17.49 10.39
CA HIS A 11 -14.20 -16.12 10.92
C HIS A 11 -12.80 -15.79 11.45
N GLY A 12 -11.83 -15.74 10.54
CA GLY A 12 -10.75 -14.78 10.70
C GLY A 12 -11.29 -13.44 10.26
N ALA A 13 -12.01 -12.74 11.14
CA ALA A 13 -12.58 -11.42 10.87
C ALA A 13 -11.46 -10.35 10.86
N SER A 14 -10.48 -10.53 10.00
CA SER A 14 -9.57 -9.47 9.64
C SER A 14 -10.18 -8.79 8.42
N ALA A 15 -10.79 -7.62 8.60
CA ALA A 15 -11.48 -6.95 7.52
C ALA A 15 -10.50 -6.65 6.37
N ASP A 16 -10.70 -7.31 5.24
CA ASP A 16 -9.91 -7.08 4.03
C ASP A 16 -10.22 -5.69 3.49
N CYS A 17 -9.21 -4.99 3.00
CA CYS A 17 -9.35 -3.65 2.48
C CYS A 17 -9.48 -3.64 0.97
N LYS A 18 -10.44 -2.88 0.45
CA LYS A 18 -10.59 -2.65 -0.98
C LYS A 18 -9.92 -1.34 -1.37
N ILE A 19 -8.71 -1.43 -1.92
CA ILE A 19 -7.89 -0.28 -2.31
C ILE A 19 -8.08 -0.02 -3.82
N PRO A 20 -8.38 1.22 -4.25
CA PRO A 20 -8.52 1.53 -5.67
C PRO A 20 -7.19 1.31 -6.41
N GLY A 21 -7.24 0.59 -7.54
CA GLY A 21 -6.07 0.22 -8.33
C GLY A 21 -5.41 -1.11 -7.91
N ALA A 22 -5.81 -1.72 -6.80
CA ALA A 22 -5.39 -3.07 -6.46
C ALA A 22 -6.11 -4.11 -7.32
N PRO A 23 -5.46 -5.23 -7.68
CA PRO A 23 -6.08 -6.31 -8.47
C PRO A 23 -7.16 -7.09 -7.68
N GLY A 24 -7.32 -6.83 -6.39
CA GLY A 24 -8.28 -7.51 -5.52
C GLY A 24 -8.26 -6.95 -4.09
N PRO A 25 -9.06 -7.54 -3.18
CA PRO A 25 -9.03 -7.19 -1.77
C PRO A 25 -7.66 -7.48 -1.16
N VAL A 26 -7.13 -6.52 -0.42
CA VAL A 26 -5.86 -6.63 0.30
C VAL A 26 -6.16 -7.14 1.70
N LYS A 27 -5.56 -8.28 2.05
CA LYS A 27 -5.70 -8.88 3.38
C LYS A 27 -5.23 -7.90 4.46
N ASN A 28 -5.78 -8.02 5.66
CA ASN A 28 -5.31 -7.26 6.81
C ASN A 28 -3.80 -7.47 7.06
N GLY A 29 -3.08 -6.39 7.35
CA GLY A 29 -1.62 -6.35 7.43
C GLY A 29 -0.92 -6.34 6.07
N GLY A 30 -1.65 -6.53 4.98
CA GLY A 30 -1.15 -6.46 3.62
C GLY A 30 -0.82 -5.05 3.20
N THR A 31 0.11 -4.92 2.25
CA THR A 31 0.47 -3.63 1.64
C THR A 31 0.27 -3.66 0.14
N PHE A 32 -0.09 -2.51 -0.43
CA PHE A 32 -0.27 -2.32 -1.86
C PHE A 32 0.36 -1.01 -2.31
N THR A 33 1.08 -1.04 -3.42
CA THR A 33 1.78 0.10 -4.00
C THR A 33 1.43 0.21 -5.47
N PRO A 34 0.50 1.11 -5.85
CA PRO A 34 0.17 1.33 -7.25
C PRO A 34 1.35 1.96 -8.00
N ILE A 35 1.46 1.67 -9.30
CA ILE A 35 2.36 2.37 -10.21
C ILE A 35 1.66 3.66 -10.65
N GLY A 36 2.40 4.76 -10.82
CA GLY A 36 1.85 6.08 -11.15
C GLY A 36 1.50 6.94 -9.93
N GLN A 37 1.47 6.36 -8.72
CA GLN A 37 1.28 7.10 -7.46
C GLN A 37 2.39 6.70 -6.48
N CYS A 38 3.18 7.67 -5.99
CA CYS A 38 4.21 7.43 -4.96
C CYS A 38 3.58 7.28 -3.57
N VAL A 39 2.81 6.20 -3.39
CA VAL A 39 2.10 5.92 -2.14
C VAL A 39 2.16 4.44 -1.82
N LYS A 40 2.28 4.13 -0.53
CA LYS A 40 2.11 2.79 0.02
C LYS A 40 0.83 2.76 0.83
N TYR A 41 -0.11 1.94 0.39
CA TYR A 41 -1.31 1.61 1.14
C TYR A 41 -1.05 0.41 2.03
N THR A 42 -1.49 0.48 3.28
CA THR A 42 -1.47 -0.62 4.24
C THR A 42 -2.89 -0.87 4.70
N CYS A 43 -3.32 -2.13 4.67
CA CYS A 43 -4.61 -2.52 5.22
C CYS A 43 -4.47 -2.80 6.72
N GLU A 44 -5.21 -2.08 7.55
CA GLU A 44 -5.19 -2.22 9.00
C GLU A 44 -6.62 -2.34 9.54
N GLY A 45 -7.05 -3.58 9.79
CA GLY A 45 -8.33 -3.88 10.44
C GLY A 45 -9.56 -3.37 9.70
N GLY A 46 -9.53 -3.34 8.36
CA GLY A 46 -10.59 -2.79 7.51
C GLY A 46 -10.44 -1.30 7.17
N GLY A 47 -9.49 -0.62 7.83
CA GLY A 47 -9.04 0.71 7.46
C GLY A 47 -7.88 0.67 6.47
N VAL A 48 -7.78 1.67 5.60
CA VAL A 48 -6.64 1.84 4.68
C VAL A 48 -5.78 3.00 5.17
N SER A 49 -4.54 2.72 5.53
CA SER A 49 -3.53 3.72 5.83
C SER A 49 -2.71 4.02 4.58
N ALA A 50 -2.55 5.30 4.23
CA ALA A 50 -1.80 5.72 3.05
C ALA A 50 -0.52 6.48 3.47
N MET A 51 0.64 6.00 3.04
CA MET A 51 1.95 6.57 3.34
C MET A 51 2.60 7.08 2.06
N GLY A 52 2.79 8.39 1.96
CA GLY A 52 3.48 9.04 0.84
C GLY A 52 5.00 9.07 1.01
N CYS A 53 5.69 9.64 0.02
CA CYS A 53 7.13 9.89 0.10
C CYS A 53 7.46 10.84 1.28
N PRO A 54 8.59 10.65 2.01
CA PRO A 54 8.96 11.54 3.10
C PRO A 54 9.25 12.96 2.61
N LEU A 55 8.78 13.96 3.35
CA LEU A 55 9.10 15.37 3.09
C LEU A 55 10.49 15.68 3.66
N MET A 56 11.49 15.77 2.79
CA MET A 56 12.87 16.10 3.14
C MET A 56 13.27 17.42 2.47
N GLN A 57 13.96 18.29 3.20
CA GLN A 57 14.62 19.45 2.61
C GLN A 57 15.97 19.05 2.04
N ALA A 58 16.29 19.53 0.84
CA ALA A 58 17.62 19.36 0.26
C ALA A 58 18.65 20.16 1.08
N ARG A 59 19.80 19.55 1.32
CA ARG A 59 20.98 20.21 1.90
C ARG A 59 21.49 21.31 0.96
N PRO A 60 22.19 22.33 1.48
CA PRO A 60 22.78 23.38 0.67
C PRO A 60 23.67 22.80 -0.43
N GLY A 61 23.40 23.16 -1.69
CA GLY A 61 24.12 22.66 -2.87
C GLY A 61 23.54 21.39 -3.50
N CYS A 62 22.60 20.71 -2.84
CA CYS A 62 21.91 19.54 -3.37
C CYS A 62 20.52 19.89 -3.91
N LYS A 63 19.99 19.05 -4.81
CA LYS A 63 18.63 19.19 -5.36
C LYS A 63 17.83 17.93 -5.09
N MET A 64 16.53 18.10 -4.85
CA MET A 64 15.62 16.94 -4.85
C MET A 64 15.37 16.53 -6.30
N SER A 65 15.60 15.25 -6.60
CA SER A 65 15.12 14.64 -7.85
C SER A 65 13.59 14.71 -7.90
N ARG A 66 13.01 14.74 -9.10
CA ARG A 66 11.54 14.80 -9.28
C ARG A 66 10.80 13.53 -8.83
N GLY A 67 11.52 12.46 -8.46
CA GLY A 67 10.93 11.15 -8.24
C GLY A 67 10.62 10.44 -9.56
N ASP A 68 10.30 9.15 -9.48
CA ASP A 68 10.09 8.29 -10.65
C ASP A 68 8.80 7.49 -10.49
N LEU A 69 7.69 8.04 -10.99
CA LEU A 69 6.36 7.44 -10.87
C LEU A 69 6.19 6.14 -11.68
N THR A 70 7.17 5.76 -12.49
CA THR A 70 7.19 4.45 -13.18
C THR A 70 7.56 3.31 -12.21
N LYS A 71 8.17 3.66 -11.08
CA LYS A 71 8.56 2.71 -10.03
C LYS A 71 7.50 2.66 -8.93
N ARG A 72 7.54 1.59 -8.13
CA ARG A 72 6.71 1.46 -6.94
C ARG A 72 7.36 2.13 -5.73
N TYR A 73 6.56 2.52 -4.75
CA TYR A 73 7.08 2.99 -3.46
C TYR A 73 7.97 1.90 -2.82
N PRO A 74 9.14 2.25 -2.25
CA PRO A 74 9.70 3.59 -2.03
C PRO A 74 10.58 4.11 -3.18
N ASN A 75 10.75 3.35 -4.27
CA ASN A 75 11.68 3.69 -5.34
C ASN A 75 11.22 4.85 -6.22
N CYS A 76 9.94 5.16 -6.23
CA CYS A 76 9.39 6.35 -6.88
C CYS A 76 9.63 7.65 -6.10
N CYS A 77 10.05 7.57 -4.84
CA CYS A 77 10.24 8.75 -4.00
C CYS A 77 11.36 9.65 -4.56
N PRO A 78 11.21 10.99 -4.45
CA PRO A 78 12.29 11.91 -4.75
C PRO A 78 13.47 11.64 -3.81
N LYS A 79 14.68 11.60 -4.39
CA LYS A 79 15.93 11.43 -3.65
C LYS A 79 16.72 12.73 -3.74
N GLU A 80 17.46 13.02 -2.69
CA GLU A 80 18.46 14.07 -2.73
C GLU A 80 19.57 13.67 -3.70
N VAL A 81 19.92 14.58 -4.60
CA VAL A 81 21.04 14.45 -5.54
C VAL A 81 22.00 15.58 -5.25
N CYS A 82 23.19 15.19 -4.80
CA CYS A 82 24.42 15.94 -4.71
C CYS A 82 25.41 15.18 -5.61
#